data_AF-A0A316C326-F1
#
_entry.id   AF-A0A316C326-F1
#
_cell.length_a   1.000
_cell.length_b   1.000
_cell.length_c   1.000
_cell.angle_alpha   90.00
_cell.angle_beta   90.00
_cell.angle_gamma   90.00
#
_symmetry.space_group_name_H-M   'P 1'
#
loop_
_entity.id
_entity.type
_entity.pdbx_description
1 polymer ?
#
loop_
_entity_poly.entity_id
_entity_poly.type
_entity_poly.pdbx_seq_one_letter_code
_entity_poly.pdbx_strand_id
1 'polypeptide(L)' 'MSAKASFVWEDPFLLEGQLSEDERMIRDAAAAFAA' A
#
# COMPACT_ATOMS: atom_id res chain seq x y z
N MET A 1 -14.74 15.58 15.61
CA MET A 1 -15.41 14.71 14.60
C MET A 1 -14.42 13.63 14.22
N SER A 2 -14.68 12.36 14.55
CA SER A 2 -13.82 11.26 14.10
C SER A 2 -14.16 10.98 12.64
N ALA A 3 -13.27 11.36 11.72
CA ALA A 3 -13.44 11.05 10.30
C ALA A 3 -13.31 9.54 10.13
N LYS A 4 -14.34 8.91 9.53
CA LYS A 4 -14.32 7.48 9.26
C LYS A 4 -13.22 7.22 8.23
N ALA A 5 -12.20 6.45 8.59
CA ALA A 5 -11.16 6.05 7.64
C ALA A 5 -11.81 5.28 6.48
N SER A 6 -11.39 5.58 5.25
CA SER A 6 -11.91 4.88 4.06
C SER A 6 -11.40 3.44 4.07
N PHE A 7 -12.32 2.49 3.95
CA PHE A 7 -11.97 1.07 3.89
C PHE A 7 -11.67 0.67 2.45
N VAL A 8 -10.46 0.16 2.21
CA VAL A 8 -10.00 -0.30 0.89
C VAL A 8 -10.03 -1.82 0.89
N TRP A 9 -10.85 -2.44 0.04
CA TRP A 9 -10.98 -3.90 -0.01
C TRP A 9 -9.71 -4.61 -0.52
N GLU A 10 -8.97 -3.96 -1.42
CA GLU A 10 -7.68 -4.45 -1.93
C GLU A 10 -6.55 -4.33 -0.90
N ASP A 11 -6.71 -3.45 0.10
CA ASP A 11 -5.75 -3.25 1.19
C ASP A 11 -6.49 -2.97 2.52
N PRO A 12 -7.11 -4.01 3.14
CA PRO A 12 -7.93 -3.85 4.34
C PRO A 12 -7.19 -3.29 5.56
N PHE A 13 -5.85 -3.38 5.55
CA PHE A 13 -5.00 -2.91 6.64
C PHE A 13 -4.22 -1.65 6.31
N LEU A 14 -4.45 -1.06 5.12
CA LEU A 14 -3.73 0.11 4.64
C LEU A 14 -2.20 -0.10 4.72
N LEU A 15 -1.75 -1.31 4.37
CA LEU A 15 -0.34 -1.69 4.34
C LEU A 15 0.46 -0.71 3.49
N GLU A 16 -0.12 -0.17 2.42
CA GLU A 16 0.49 0.87 1.59
C GLU A 16 1.00 2.06 2.40
N GLY A 17 0.20 2.50 3.38
CA GLY A 17 0.51 3.63 4.25
C GLY A 17 1.51 3.31 5.36
N GLN A 18 1.83 2.03 5.57
CA GLN A 18 2.81 1.56 6.54
C GLN A 18 4.20 1.36 5.93
N LEU A 19 4.27 1.27 4.60
CA LEU A 19 5.53 1.10 3.88
C LEU A 19 6.27 2.43 3.77
N SER A 20 7.58 2.36 4.02
CA SER A 20 8.53 3.41 3.67
C SER A 20 8.65 3.56 2.15
N GLU A 21 9.26 4.66 1.71
CA GLU A 21 9.44 4.93 0.28
C GLU A 21 10.28 3.84 -0.41
N ASP A 22 11.36 3.39 0.22
CA ASP A 22 12.22 2.32 -0.29
C ASP A 22 11.46 0.99 -0.45
N GLU A 23 10.61 0.65 0.51
CA GLU A 23 9.80 -0.57 0.45
C GLU A 23 8.77 -0.52 -0.68
N ARG A 24 8.15 0.64 -0.92
CA ARG A 24 7.26 0.84 -2.09
C ARG A 24 8.02 0.68 -3.40
N MET A 25 9.21 1.26 -3.51
CA MET A 25 10.06 1.13 -4.70
C MET A 25 10.40 -0.33 -5.02
N ILE A 26 10.77 -1.12 -4.01
CA ILE A 26 11.10 -2.54 -4.18
C ILE A 26 9.87 -3.34 -4.62
N ARG A 27 8.70 -3.10 -4.02
CA ARG A 27 7.45 -3.74 -4.42
C ARG A 27 7.11 -3.42 -5.88
N ASP A 28 7.18 -2.15 -6.25
CA ASP A 28 6.83 -1.71 -7.61
C ASP A 28 7.79 -2.33 -8.64
N ALA A 29 9.08 -2.46 -8.31
CA ALA A 29 10.04 -3.18 -9.12
C ALA A 29 9.72 -4.67 -9.25
N ALA A 30 9.33 -5.33 -8.15
CA ALA A 30 8.91 -6.74 -8.17
C ALA A 30 7.63 -6.95 -9.00
N ALA A 31 6.66 -6.05 -8.89
CA ALA A 31 5.43 -6.07 -9.69
C ALA A 31 5.73 -5.87 -11.19
N ALA A 32 6.64 -4.95 -11.53
CA ALA A 32 7.06 -4.72 -12.91
C ALA A 32 7.82 -5.92 -13.50
N PHE A 33 8.59 -6.66 -12.69
CA PHE A 33 9.29 -7.87 -13.12
C PHE A 33 8.34 -9.06 -13.35
N ALA A 34 7.25 -9.15 -12.59
CA ALA A 34 6.29 -10.24 -12.67
C ALA A 34 5.27 -10.10 -13.81
N ALA A 35 5.25 -8.95 -14.49
CA ALA A 35 4.37 -8.65 -15.62
C ALA A 35 4.90 -9.25 -16.95
#